data_AF-A0A660SZX4-F1
#
_entry.id   AF-A0A660SZX4-F1
#
_cell.length_a   1.000
_cell.length_b   1.000
_cell.length_c   1.000
_cell.angle_alpha   90.00
_cell.angle_beta   90.00
_cell.angle_gamma   90.00
#
_symmetry.space_group_name_H-M   'P 1'
#
loop_
_entity.id
_entity.type
_entity.pdbx_description
1 polymer ?
#
loop_
_entity_poly.entity_id
_entity_poly.type
_entity_poly.pdbx_seq_one_letter_code
_entity_poly.pdbx_strand_id
1 'polypeptide(L)'
;MKQFVNRVKKILPNDSDSRETRKLKITVFLFVTVFTLMVVAGIIAFSLSVKGAEETLVPNIVGKDIISGLVDLQSKELYPKIQVRYSSDYKKGTIIQQIPNPGSTVKAGRKVTLIISKGPIVDKVEDYVGQNIGDVRIHLQTLFASHKALLKIKEDSVMYRFDDKSPPGTILEQKPEPGTPISDVTYLEFVVSRGPRGEYIEIPDYTDMPFQQVISDLAGKNIPFVFTVHDAKKDERRGIVVSQSPKVKSAVSYGTVVQLEMTKPTVLGKNNVFGVFKHILPDYPIFVDIRLDAVSSEGTRTILKMKHPGGPLSVPYIVPSDAEIVLYIFDREEIRQSALSKQ
;
A
#
# COMPACT_ATOMS: atom_id res chain seq x y z
N MET A 1 -85.84 4.10 -30.41
CA MET A 1 -86.02 4.30 -28.95
C MET A 1 -87.35 3.74 -28.41
N LYS A 2 -88.52 4.06 -28.99
CA LYS A 2 -89.84 3.52 -28.54
C LYS A 2 -89.96 1.98 -28.55
N GLN A 3 -89.42 1.28 -29.55
CA GLN A 3 -89.46 -0.20 -29.61
C GLN A 3 -88.66 -0.88 -28.49
N PHE A 4 -87.54 -0.28 -28.07
CA PHE A 4 -86.69 -0.82 -27.02
C PHE A 4 -87.36 -0.68 -25.64
N VAL A 5 -87.91 0.51 -25.37
CA VAL A 5 -88.70 0.78 -24.15
C VAL A 5 -89.90 -0.16 -24.04
N ASN A 6 -90.58 -0.43 -25.15
CA ASN A 6 -91.71 -1.37 -25.16
C ASN A 6 -91.29 -2.83 -24.91
N ARG A 7 -90.12 -3.26 -25.40
CA ARG A 7 -89.58 -4.60 -25.11
C ARG A 7 -89.21 -4.76 -23.64
N VAL A 8 -88.61 -3.73 -23.03
CA VAL A 8 -88.27 -3.72 -21.60
C VAL A 8 -89.52 -3.72 -20.72
N LYS A 9 -90.55 -2.96 -21.08
CA LYS A 9 -91.83 -2.91 -20.35
C LYS A 9 -92.57 -4.26 -20.32
N LYS A 10 -92.33 -5.13 -21.32
CA LYS A 10 -92.91 -6.49 -21.39
C LYS A 10 -92.21 -7.50 -20.48
N ILE A 11 -90.94 -7.24 -20.17
CA ILE A 11 -90.05 -8.10 -19.36
C ILE A 11 -90.17 -7.78 -17.86
N LEU A 12 -90.47 -6.52 -17.53
CA LEU A 12 -90.72 -6.08 -16.16
C LEU A 12 -92.05 -6.66 -15.62
N PRO A 13 -92.16 -6.91 -14.30
CA PRO A 13 -93.41 -7.36 -13.70
C PRO A 13 -94.50 -6.30 -13.91
N ASN A 14 -95.65 -6.70 -14.45
CA ASN A 14 -96.77 -5.78 -14.67
C ASN A 14 -98.02 -6.25 -13.91
N ASP A 15 -98.89 -5.32 -13.51
CA ASP A 15 -100.06 -5.64 -12.69
C ASP A 15 -101.13 -6.46 -13.43
N SER A 16 -101.05 -6.54 -14.77
CA SER A 16 -101.92 -7.33 -15.63
C SER A 16 -101.44 -8.78 -15.87
N ASP A 17 -100.32 -9.21 -15.30
CA ASP A 17 -99.77 -10.56 -15.49
C ASP A 17 -100.46 -11.61 -14.58
N SER A 18 -100.61 -12.85 -15.05
CA SER A 18 -101.16 -13.96 -14.25
C SER A 18 -100.28 -14.26 -13.02
N ARG A 19 -100.86 -14.77 -11.92
CA ARG A 19 -100.13 -14.96 -10.64
C ARG A 19 -98.82 -15.74 -10.78
N GLU A 20 -98.75 -16.74 -11.65
CA GLU A 20 -97.53 -17.54 -11.88
C GLU A 20 -96.48 -16.81 -12.73
N THR A 21 -96.91 -16.15 -13.82
CA THR A 21 -95.99 -15.41 -14.71
C THR A 21 -95.42 -14.16 -14.04
N ARG A 22 -96.21 -13.49 -13.19
CA ARG A 22 -95.77 -12.38 -12.35
C ARG A 22 -94.71 -12.81 -11.35
N LYS A 23 -94.90 -13.95 -10.66
CA LYS A 23 -93.89 -14.52 -9.75
C LYS A 23 -92.60 -14.87 -10.48
N LEU A 24 -92.68 -15.52 -11.65
CA LEU A 24 -91.51 -15.84 -12.46
C LEU A 24 -90.74 -14.58 -12.90
N LYS A 25 -91.43 -13.56 -13.41
CA LYS A 25 -90.80 -12.29 -13.82
C LYS A 25 -90.16 -11.55 -12.64
N ILE A 26 -90.79 -11.56 -11.46
CA ILE A 26 -90.21 -10.99 -10.24
C ILE A 26 -88.96 -11.75 -9.83
N THR A 27 -88.99 -13.09 -9.81
CA THR A 27 -87.83 -13.92 -9.46
C THR A 27 -86.68 -13.72 -10.45
N VAL A 28 -86.96 -13.72 -11.75
CA VAL A 28 -85.94 -13.47 -12.80
C VAL A 28 -85.38 -12.06 -12.68
N PHE A 29 -86.23 -11.05 -12.48
CA PHE A 29 -85.78 -9.67 -12.28
C PHE A 29 -84.89 -9.53 -11.03
N LEU A 30 -85.26 -10.20 -9.93
CA LEU A 30 -84.48 -10.23 -8.69
C LEU A 30 -83.12 -10.92 -8.90
N PHE A 31 -83.08 -12.06 -9.59
CA PHE A 31 -81.82 -12.73 -9.95
C PHE A 31 -80.92 -11.86 -10.83
N VAL A 32 -81.48 -11.21 -11.85
CA VAL A 32 -80.71 -10.33 -12.74
C VAL A 32 -80.19 -9.11 -11.98
N THR A 33 -80.99 -8.55 -11.06
CA THR A 33 -80.61 -7.40 -10.23
C THR A 33 -79.50 -7.77 -9.24
N VAL A 34 -79.59 -8.93 -8.59
CA VAL A 34 -78.55 -9.44 -7.69
C VAL A 34 -77.27 -9.75 -8.47
N PHE A 35 -77.38 -10.37 -9.64
CA PHE A 35 -76.23 -10.67 -10.49
C PHE A 35 -75.53 -9.40 -10.97
N THR A 36 -76.28 -8.38 -11.41
CA THR A 36 -75.69 -7.08 -11.78
C THR A 36 -75.04 -6.37 -10.59
N LEU A 37 -75.66 -6.38 -9.41
CA LEU A 37 -75.03 -5.87 -8.18
C LEU A 37 -73.73 -6.59 -7.84
N MET A 38 -73.69 -7.92 -7.99
CA MET A 38 -72.48 -8.73 -7.73
C MET A 38 -71.35 -8.38 -8.71
N VAL A 39 -71.66 -8.21 -10.00
CA VAL A 39 -70.68 -7.80 -11.01
C VAL A 39 -70.16 -6.39 -10.74
N VAL A 40 -71.03 -5.44 -10.38
CA VAL A 40 -70.62 -4.07 -10.01
C VAL A 40 -69.75 -4.09 -8.76
N ALA A 41 -70.12 -4.83 -7.73
CA ALA A 41 -69.29 -5.00 -6.52
C ALA A 41 -67.94 -5.63 -6.86
N GLY A 42 -67.90 -6.62 -7.75
CA GLY A 42 -66.67 -7.25 -8.24
C GLY A 42 -65.77 -6.27 -9.00
N ILE A 43 -66.34 -5.42 -9.86
CA ILE A 43 -65.60 -4.39 -10.59
C ILE A 43 -65.08 -3.32 -9.63
N ILE A 44 -65.86 -2.90 -8.63
CA ILE A 44 -65.43 -1.94 -7.61
C ILE A 44 -64.29 -2.53 -6.76
N ALA A 45 -64.43 -3.77 -6.29
CA ALA A 45 -63.39 -4.46 -5.53
C ALA A 45 -62.11 -4.66 -6.36
N PHE A 46 -62.24 -5.06 -7.62
CA PHE A 46 -61.12 -5.17 -8.55
C PHE A 46 -60.47 -3.81 -8.82
N SER A 47 -61.27 -2.75 -9.05
CA SER A 47 -60.78 -1.39 -9.28
C SER A 47 -60.07 -0.81 -8.06
N LEU A 48 -60.56 -1.09 -6.84
CA LEU A 48 -59.89 -0.72 -5.59
C LEU A 48 -58.60 -1.52 -5.37
N SER A 49 -58.57 -2.79 -5.76
CA SER A 49 -57.39 -3.66 -5.64
C SER A 49 -56.32 -3.40 -6.71
N VAL A 50 -56.69 -2.83 -7.86
CA VAL A 50 -55.82 -2.61 -9.04
C VAL A 50 -55.33 -1.16 -9.16
N LYS A 51 -55.61 -0.29 -8.18
CA LYS A 51 -54.90 1.00 -8.09
C LYS A 51 -53.39 0.73 -8.14
N GLY A 52 -52.75 1.13 -9.25
CA GLY A 52 -51.35 0.84 -9.53
C GLY A 52 -50.47 1.28 -8.36
N ALA A 53 -49.34 0.58 -8.15
CA ALA A 53 -48.40 0.91 -7.10
C ALA A 53 -48.09 2.41 -7.14
N GLU A 54 -48.42 3.12 -6.06
CA GLU A 54 -48.19 4.57 -5.97
C GLU A 54 -46.73 4.85 -6.31
N GLU A 55 -46.49 5.77 -7.23
CA GLU A 55 -45.13 6.16 -7.62
C GLU A 55 -44.71 7.39 -6.83
N THR A 56 -43.44 7.42 -6.45
CA THR A 56 -42.86 8.47 -5.62
C THR A 56 -41.49 8.85 -6.16
N LEU A 57 -41.09 10.10 -5.90
CA LEU A 57 -39.78 10.61 -6.28
C LEU A 57 -38.76 10.26 -5.20
N VAL A 58 -37.61 9.73 -5.64
CA VAL A 58 -36.48 9.48 -4.74
C VAL A 58 -35.89 10.82 -4.27
N PRO A 59 -35.84 11.10 -2.95
CA PRO A 59 -35.30 12.34 -2.43
C PRO A 59 -33.78 12.42 -2.63
N ASN A 60 -33.23 13.63 -2.60
CA ASN A 60 -31.78 13.84 -2.55
C ASN A 60 -31.29 13.78 -1.10
N ILE A 61 -30.59 12.70 -0.76
CA ILE A 61 -30.03 12.44 0.57
C ILE A 61 -28.50 12.30 0.55
N VAL A 62 -27.87 12.49 -0.61
CA VAL A 62 -26.40 12.53 -0.72
C VAL A 62 -25.86 13.73 0.07
N GLY A 63 -24.80 13.51 0.86
CA GLY A 63 -24.19 14.51 1.72
C GLY A 63 -24.90 14.73 3.07
N LYS A 64 -26.08 14.15 3.28
CA LYS A 64 -26.78 14.21 4.57
C LYS A 64 -26.24 13.17 5.55
N ASP A 65 -26.49 13.41 6.84
CA ASP A 65 -26.33 12.40 7.88
C ASP A 65 -27.33 11.25 7.67
N ILE A 66 -26.94 10.03 8.04
CA ILE A 66 -27.77 8.83 7.93
C ILE A 66 -29.16 9.03 8.55
N ILE A 67 -29.26 9.64 9.73
CA ILE A 67 -30.55 9.78 10.43
C ILE A 67 -31.48 10.70 9.64
N SER A 68 -30.98 11.84 9.16
CA SER A 68 -31.76 12.76 8.33
C SER A 68 -32.17 12.11 7.00
N GLY A 69 -31.28 11.36 6.37
CA GLY A 69 -31.60 10.66 5.11
C GLY A 69 -32.66 9.57 5.29
N LEU A 70 -32.66 8.86 6.42
CA LEU A 70 -33.67 7.85 6.73
C LEU A 70 -35.06 8.47 6.91
N VAL A 71 -35.16 9.63 7.56
CA VAL A 71 -36.42 10.38 7.71
C VAL A 71 -36.97 10.80 6.34
N ASP A 72 -36.12 11.30 5.46
CA ASP A 72 -36.52 11.70 4.10
C ASP A 72 -37.04 10.50 3.30
N LEU A 73 -36.40 9.34 3.38
CA LEU A 73 -36.86 8.12 2.72
C LEU A 73 -38.20 7.64 3.29
N GLN A 74 -38.36 7.68 4.62
CA GLN A 74 -39.60 7.29 5.28
C GLN A 74 -40.76 8.18 4.83
N SER A 75 -40.54 9.49 4.67
CA SER A 75 -41.56 10.43 4.18
C SER A 75 -42.04 10.15 2.75
N LYS A 76 -41.27 9.36 1.98
CA LYS A 76 -41.57 8.93 0.61
C LYS A 76 -41.94 7.46 0.53
N GLU A 77 -42.14 6.79 1.66
CA GLU A 77 -42.43 5.34 1.74
C GLU A 77 -41.35 4.48 1.05
N LEU A 78 -40.10 4.93 1.08
CA LEU A 78 -38.96 4.22 0.52
C LEU A 78 -38.18 3.50 1.62
N TYR A 79 -37.67 2.31 1.30
CA TYR A 79 -36.93 1.50 2.27
C TYR A 79 -35.42 1.61 2.05
N PRO A 80 -34.62 1.82 3.10
CA PRO A 80 -33.16 1.87 2.96
C PRO A 80 -32.55 0.48 2.79
N LYS A 81 -31.48 0.39 2.01
CA LYS A 81 -30.52 -0.72 2.02
C LYS A 81 -29.13 -0.14 2.27
N ILE A 82 -28.57 -0.39 3.44
CA ILE A 82 -27.32 0.26 3.86
C ILE A 82 -26.11 -0.56 3.43
N GLN A 83 -25.14 0.13 2.83
CA GLN A 83 -23.78 -0.33 2.57
C GLN A 83 -22.82 0.70 3.12
N VAL A 84 -21.61 0.27 3.47
CA VAL A 84 -20.61 1.11 4.14
C VAL A 84 -19.29 1.02 3.39
N ARG A 85 -18.62 2.17 3.21
CA ARG A 85 -17.33 2.27 2.51
C ARG A 85 -16.44 3.29 3.22
N TYR A 86 -15.13 3.07 3.23
CA TYR A 86 -14.18 4.09 3.68
C TYR A 86 -14.16 5.27 2.71
N SER A 87 -14.07 6.48 3.26
CA SER A 87 -13.91 7.71 2.49
C SER A 87 -13.23 8.76 3.36
N SER A 88 -12.22 9.42 2.80
CA SER A 88 -11.53 10.53 3.46
C SER A 88 -12.19 11.89 3.17
N ASP A 89 -13.09 11.96 2.20
CA ASP A 89 -13.75 13.21 1.80
C ASP A 89 -15.04 13.48 2.61
N TYR A 90 -15.61 12.43 3.21
CA TYR A 90 -16.86 12.50 3.95
C TYR A 90 -16.68 12.02 5.39
N LYS A 91 -17.27 12.75 6.35
CA LYS A 91 -17.32 12.36 7.76
C LYS A 91 -18.02 11.01 7.92
N LYS A 92 -17.64 10.27 8.95
CA LYS A 92 -18.29 9.01 9.33
C LYS A 92 -19.80 9.24 9.54
N GLY A 93 -20.63 8.39 8.93
CA GLY A 93 -22.10 8.49 9.00
C GLY A 93 -22.74 9.31 7.89
N THR A 94 -21.97 10.01 7.06
CA THR A 94 -22.50 10.76 5.91
C THR A 94 -22.79 9.84 4.73
N ILE A 95 -23.92 10.06 4.04
CA ILE A 95 -24.31 9.33 2.83
C ILE A 95 -23.47 9.84 1.66
N ILE A 96 -22.60 8.98 1.12
CA ILE A 96 -21.70 9.31 0.00
C ILE A 96 -22.42 9.11 -1.34
N GLN A 97 -23.27 8.08 -1.42
CA GLN A 97 -23.95 7.73 -2.66
C GLN A 97 -25.29 7.09 -2.36
N GLN A 98 -26.26 7.32 -3.24
CA GLN A 98 -27.55 6.65 -3.22
C GLN A 98 -27.87 6.03 -4.59
N ILE A 99 -28.64 4.95 -4.60
CA ILE A 99 -29.14 4.29 -5.80
C ILE A 99 -30.57 3.82 -5.54
N PRO A 100 -31.59 4.23 -6.31
CA PRO A 100 -31.53 5.09 -7.50
C PRO A 100 -31.10 6.55 -7.23
N ASN A 101 -30.71 7.24 -8.31
CA ASN A 101 -30.27 8.63 -8.24
C ASN A 101 -31.41 9.56 -7.76
N PRO A 102 -31.08 10.69 -7.11
CA PRO A 102 -32.07 11.68 -6.72
C PRO A 102 -32.99 12.10 -7.88
N GLY A 103 -34.28 12.29 -7.59
CA GLY A 103 -35.28 12.72 -8.57
C GLY A 103 -35.83 11.61 -9.48
N SER A 104 -35.33 10.37 -9.38
CA SER A 104 -35.92 9.26 -10.13
C SER A 104 -37.31 8.89 -9.60
N THR A 105 -38.24 8.56 -10.49
CA THR A 105 -39.55 8.02 -10.12
C THR A 105 -39.45 6.52 -9.88
N VAL A 106 -39.94 6.05 -8.74
CA VAL A 106 -39.98 4.63 -8.36
C VAL A 106 -41.30 4.28 -7.70
N LYS A 107 -41.63 2.99 -7.66
CA LYS A 107 -42.78 2.50 -6.87
C LYS A 107 -42.54 2.74 -5.38
N ALA A 108 -43.58 3.15 -4.65
CA ALA A 108 -43.60 3.16 -3.20
C ALA A 108 -43.21 1.77 -2.66
N GLY A 109 -42.50 1.75 -1.54
CA GLY A 109 -41.89 0.55 -0.98
C GLY A 109 -40.63 0.06 -1.70
N ARG A 110 -40.11 0.78 -2.70
CA ARG A 110 -38.83 0.43 -3.34
C ARG A 110 -37.67 0.58 -2.36
N LYS A 111 -36.70 -0.34 -2.45
CA LYS A 111 -35.43 -0.25 -1.74
C LYS A 111 -34.47 0.74 -2.42
N VAL A 112 -33.96 1.70 -1.65
CA VAL A 112 -32.90 2.64 -2.04
C VAL A 112 -31.61 2.23 -1.35
N THR A 113 -30.58 1.90 -2.13
CA THR A 113 -29.26 1.55 -1.61
C THR A 113 -28.50 2.81 -1.24
N LEU A 114 -28.02 2.89 0.00
CA LEU A 114 -27.22 3.98 0.54
C LEU A 114 -25.81 3.48 0.79
N ILE A 115 -24.81 4.18 0.27
CA ILE A 115 -23.40 3.96 0.60
C ILE A 115 -22.99 5.04 1.57
N ILE A 116 -22.63 4.62 2.79
CA ILE A 116 -22.34 5.50 3.92
C ILE A 116 -20.85 5.50 4.20
N SER A 117 -20.31 6.67 4.50
CA SER A 117 -18.91 6.82 4.89
C SER A 117 -18.65 6.16 6.24
N LYS A 118 -17.63 5.29 6.26
CA LYS A 118 -17.00 4.81 7.51
C LYS A 118 -16.01 5.83 8.09
N GLY A 119 -15.78 6.95 7.40
CA GLY A 119 -14.64 7.81 7.63
C GLY A 119 -13.38 7.30 6.89
N PRO A 120 -12.23 7.91 7.15
CA PRO A 120 -10.97 7.48 6.57
C PRO A 120 -10.58 6.07 7.04
N ILE A 121 -9.72 5.40 6.28
CA ILE A 121 -9.23 4.04 6.62
C ILE A 121 -8.41 4.03 7.91
N VAL A 122 -7.78 5.16 8.23
CA VAL A 122 -7.12 5.46 9.50
C VAL A 122 -7.60 6.79 10.04
N ASP A 123 -7.89 6.86 11.33
CA ASP A 123 -8.35 8.06 12.03
C ASP A 123 -7.38 8.52 13.13
N LYS A 124 -6.38 7.69 13.46
CA LYS A 124 -5.34 7.98 14.45
C LYS A 124 -4.00 7.38 14.03
N VAL A 125 -2.91 7.96 14.54
CA VAL A 125 -1.55 7.46 14.37
C VAL A 125 -1.39 6.16 15.18
N GLU A 126 -0.89 5.10 14.54
CA GLU A 126 -0.57 3.84 15.22
C GLU A 126 0.80 3.89 15.93
N ASP A 127 1.09 2.86 16.72
CA ASP A 127 2.40 2.70 17.34
C ASP A 127 3.32 1.87 16.44
N TYR A 128 4.32 2.53 15.88
CA TYR A 128 5.37 1.98 15.04
C TYR A 128 6.67 1.75 15.80
N VAL A 129 6.76 2.13 17.08
CA VAL A 129 7.96 1.91 17.90
C VAL A 129 8.22 0.40 18.03
N GLY A 130 9.48 0.01 17.88
CA GLY A 130 9.91 -1.40 17.87
C GLY A 130 9.77 -2.10 16.52
N GLN A 131 9.04 -1.52 15.56
CA GLN A 131 8.91 -2.09 14.22
C GLN A 131 10.11 -1.72 13.32
N ASN A 132 10.34 -2.50 12.26
CA ASN A 132 11.33 -2.13 11.25
C ASN A 132 10.76 -1.03 10.32
N ILE A 133 11.53 0.04 10.08
CA ILE A 133 11.09 1.15 9.23
C ILE A 133 10.79 0.72 7.79
N GLY A 134 11.47 -0.30 7.27
CA GLY A 134 11.20 -0.87 5.95
C GLY A 134 9.80 -1.49 5.89
N ASP A 135 9.45 -2.29 6.89
CA ASP A 135 8.14 -2.94 6.98
C ASP A 135 7.03 -1.91 7.15
N VAL A 136 7.23 -0.89 7.99
CA VAL A 136 6.28 0.23 8.15
C VAL A 136 6.05 0.97 6.83
N ARG A 137 7.12 1.20 6.05
CA ARG A 137 7.00 1.84 4.73
C ARG A 137 6.11 1.02 3.79
N ILE A 138 6.33 -0.30 3.73
CA ILE A 138 5.53 -1.22 2.91
C ILE A 138 4.08 -1.28 3.41
N HIS A 139 3.88 -1.34 4.72
CA HIS A 139 2.57 -1.35 5.34
C HIS A 139 1.76 -0.11 4.95
N LEU A 140 2.33 1.09 5.13
CA LEU A 140 1.68 2.36 4.77
C LEU A 140 1.38 2.45 3.27
N GLN A 141 2.30 2.00 2.41
CA GLN A 141 2.07 1.94 0.96
C GLN A 141 0.89 1.03 0.61
N THR A 142 0.80 -0.14 1.26
CA THR A 142 -0.27 -1.10 1.03
C THR A 142 -1.62 -0.57 1.52
N LEU A 143 -1.64 0.07 2.70
CA LEU A 143 -2.84 0.64 3.31
C LEU A 143 -3.49 1.72 2.44
N PHE A 144 -2.67 2.56 1.80
CA PHE A 144 -3.13 3.66 0.94
C PHE A 144 -3.07 3.35 -0.56
N ALA A 145 -2.89 2.09 -0.96
CA ALA A 145 -2.84 1.73 -2.39
C ALA A 145 -4.13 2.06 -3.17
N SER A 146 -5.28 2.06 -2.49
CA SER A 146 -6.59 2.35 -3.10
C SER A 146 -7.31 3.55 -2.48
N HIS A 147 -6.64 4.31 -1.61
CA HIS A 147 -7.23 5.41 -0.85
C HIS A 147 -6.26 6.61 -0.79
N LYS A 148 -6.77 7.79 -0.47
CA LYS A 148 -5.92 8.97 -0.22
C LYS A 148 -4.95 8.69 0.93
N ALA A 149 -3.66 8.90 0.68
CA ALA A 149 -2.62 8.74 1.69
C ALA A 149 -2.70 9.84 2.76
N LEU A 150 -3.17 9.46 3.96
CA LEU A 150 -3.28 10.35 5.11
C LEU A 150 -2.07 10.28 6.06
N LEU A 151 -1.27 9.23 5.99
CA LEU A 151 0.01 9.13 6.69
C LEU A 151 1.14 9.01 5.68
N LYS A 152 2.21 9.76 5.90
CA LYS A 152 3.42 9.72 5.08
C LYS A 152 4.65 9.81 5.97
N ILE A 153 5.67 9.01 5.68
CA ILE A 153 6.97 9.16 6.34
C ILE A 153 7.66 10.40 5.76
N LYS A 154 8.14 11.28 6.65
CA LYS A 154 8.96 12.42 6.27
C LYS A 154 10.41 11.96 6.20
N GLU A 155 10.81 11.45 5.04
CA GLU A 155 12.10 10.79 4.83
C GLU A 155 13.29 11.66 5.26
N ASP A 156 13.24 12.98 5.01
CA ASP A 156 14.28 13.94 5.40
C ASP A 156 14.39 14.18 6.92
N SER A 157 13.43 13.70 7.71
CA SER A 157 13.39 13.83 9.17
C SER A 157 13.58 12.50 9.88
N VAL A 158 13.94 11.44 9.15
CA VAL A 158 14.32 10.17 9.78
C VAL A 158 15.74 10.31 10.33
N MET A 159 15.84 10.36 11.66
CA MET A 159 17.11 10.45 12.37
C MET A 159 17.59 9.05 12.73
N TYR A 160 18.91 8.84 12.69
CA TYR A 160 19.49 7.54 13.00
C TYR A 160 20.44 7.64 14.19
N ARG A 161 20.24 6.78 15.18
CA ARG A 161 21.03 6.73 16.42
C ARG A 161 21.48 5.29 16.68
N PHE A 162 22.68 5.12 17.24
CA PHE A 162 23.10 3.82 17.73
C PHE A 162 22.26 3.38 18.93
N ASP A 163 21.89 2.11 18.99
CA ASP A 163 21.15 1.51 20.09
C ASP A 163 21.58 0.06 20.29
N ASP A 164 22.06 -0.26 21.50
CA ASP A 164 22.64 -1.58 21.80
C ASP A 164 21.61 -2.68 22.00
N LYS A 165 20.33 -2.32 22.10
CA LYS A 165 19.24 -3.26 22.41
C LYS A 165 18.46 -3.67 21.16
N SER A 166 18.45 -2.81 20.15
CA SER A 166 17.56 -2.91 19.00
C SER A 166 18.34 -3.14 17.71
N PRO A 167 17.93 -4.11 16.86
CA PRO A 167 18.55 -4.32 15.55
C PRO A 167 18.56 -3.06 14.67
N PRO A 168 19.48 -2.99 13.67
CA PRO A 168 19.45 -1.93 12.68
C PRO A 168 18.09 -1.83 11.96
N GLY A 169 17.60 -0.62 11.77
CA GLY A 169 16.32 -0.34 11.11
C GLY A 169 15.10 -0.35 12.04
N THR A 170 15.25 -0.70 13.31
CA THR A 170 14.17 -0.63 14.31
C THR A 170 13.84 0.81 14.68
N ILE A 171 12.57 1.19 14.64
CA ILE A 171 12.08 2.51 15.09
C ILE A 171 12.18 2.58 16.61
N LEU A 172 12.95 3.54 17.13
CA LEU A 172 13.17 3.80 18.54
C LEU A 172 12.19 4.83 19.09
N GLU A 173 11.91 5.87 18.30
CA GLU A 173 11.02 6.96 18.67
C GLU A 173 10.21 7.38 17.44
N GLN A 174 8.97 7.83 17.65
CA GLN A 174 8.11 8.34 16.59
C GLN A 174 7.50 9.67 16.96
N LYS A 175 7.18 10.48 15.94
CA LYS A 175 6.32 11.65 16.05
C LYS A 175 5.39 11.72 14.84
N PRO A 176 4.10 12.07 15.00
CA PRO A 176 3.39 12.27 16.27
C PRO A 176 3.28 11.02 17.14
N GLU A 177 2.93 11.20 18.41
CA GLU A 177 2.76 10.10 19.36
C GLU A 177 1.60 9.16 18.94
N PRO A 178 1.66 7.87 19.30
CA PRO A 178 0.56 6.95 19.06
C PRO A 178 -0.77 7.47 19.61
N GLY A 179 -1.85 7.30 18.85
CA GLY A 179 -3.19 7.79 19.19
C GLY A 179 -3.48 9.23 18.75
N THR A 180 -2.50 9.97 18.21
CA THR A 180 -2.74 11.32 17.66
C THR A 180 -3.82 11.26 16.57
N PRO A 181 -4.90 12.06 16.66
CA PRO A 181 -5.97 12.04 15.67
C PRO A 181 -5.50 12.60 14.32
N ILE A 182 -5.96 11.98 13.23
CA ILE A 182 -5.61 12.35 11.86
C ILE A 182 -6.82 13.03 11.21
N SER A 183 -6.71 14.35 11.01
CA SER A 183 -7.70 15.11 10.22
C SER A 183 -7.29 15.28 8.76
N ASP A 184 -5.99 15.40 8.52
CA ASP A 184 -5.37 15.69 7.23
C ASP A 184 -4.11 14.84 7.03
N VAL A 185 -3.38 15.10 5.94
CA VAL A 185 -2.10 14.43 5.67
C VAL A 185 -1.13 14.72 6.82
N THR A 186 -0.81 13.67 7.57
CA THR A 186 0.07 13.70 8.74
C THR A 186 1.41 13.09 8.37
N TYR A 187 2.48 13.79 8.72
CA TYR A 187 3.85 13.38 8.45
C TYR A 187 4.45 12.69 9.67
N LEU A 188 4.94 11.47 9.49
CA LEU A 188 5.62 10.66 10.49
C LEU A 188 7.12 10.94 10.45
N GLU A 189 7.68 11.29 11.60
CA GLU A 189 9.10 11.42 11.84
C GLU A 189 9.54 10.28 12.76
N PHE A 190 10.69 9.68 12.48
CA PHE A 190 11.19 8.54 13.23
C PHE A 190 12.64 8.75 13.67
N VAL A 191 12.96 8.27 14.87
CA VAL A 191 14.35 7.98 15.26
C VAL A 191 14.53 6.48 15.10
N VAL A 192 15.53 6.06 14.33
CA VAL A 192 15.74 4.67 13.94
C VAL A 192 17.11 4.18 14.43
N SER A 193 17.14 2.93 14.89
CA SER A 193 18.36 2.27 15.33
C SER A 193 19.31 2.04 14.15
N ARG A 194 20.58 2.41 14.34
CA ARG A 194 21.70 1.97 13.49
C ARG A 194 22.22 0.57 13.86
N GLY A 195 21.62 -0.04 14.88
CA GLY A 195 22.16 -1.19 15.59
C GLY A 195 23.07 -0.77 16.75
N PRO A 196 23.64 -1.75 17.45
CA PRO A 196 24.55 -1.51 18.55
C PRO A 196 25.71 -0.62 18.10
N ARG A 197 26.15 0.26 19.00
CA ARG A 197 27.45 0.92 18.90
C ARG A 197 28.45 -0.18 19.18
N GLY A 198 28.68 -1.03 18.18
CA GLY A 198 29.11 -2.40 18.41
C GLY A 198 30.27 -2.50 19.38
N GLU A 199 30.22 -3.56 20.19
CA GLU A 199 31.34 -3.97 21.03
C GLU A 199 32.63 -3.86 20.23
N TYR A 200 33.69 -3.51 20.94
CA TYR A 200 35.00 -3.38 20.33
C TYR A 200 35.33 -4.65 19.54
N ILE A 201 35.52 -4.50 18.22
CA ILE A 201 35.99 -5.61 17.40
C ILE A 201 37.52 -5.64 17.50
N GLU A 202 38.08 -6.82 17.74
CA GLU A 202 39.52 -7.02 17.59
C GLU A 202 39.84 -7.13 16.11
N ILE A 203 40.62 -6.18 15.59
CA ILE A 203 41.16 -6.26 14.24
C ILE A 203 42.36 -7.23 14.26
N PRO A 204 42.32 -8.31 13.46
CA PRO A 204 43.48 -9.17 13.25
C PRO A 204 44.69 -8.39 12.77
N ASP A 205 45.87 -8.97 12.94
CA ASP A 205 47.05 -8.50 12.22
C ASP A 205 46.91 -8.92 10.77
N TYR A 206 46.95 -7.98 9.82
CA TYR A 206 46.95 -8.23 8.38
C TYR A 206 48.32 -7.97 7.75
N THR A 207 49.31 -7.50 8.51
CA THR A 207 50.67 -7.28 8.02
C THR A 207 51.26 -8.58 7.48
N ASP A 208 52.02 -8.48 6.39
CA ASP A 208 52.63 -9.59 5.65
C ASP A 208 51.67 -10.58 4.97
N MET A 209 50.35 -10.33 5.02
CA MET A 209 49.37 -11.13 4.28
C MET A 209 49.16 -10.66 2.84
N PRO A 210 48.86 -11.59 1.91
CA PRO A 210 48.39 -11.24 0.56
C PRO A 210 47.07 -10.47 0.61
N PHE A 211 46.98 -9.37 -0.14
CA PHE A 211 45.81 -8.49 -0.10
C PHE A 211 44.48 -9.19 -0.45
N GLN A 212 44.49 -10.23 -1.31
CA GLN A 212 43.26 -10.96 -1.65
C GLN A 212 42.68 -11.71 -0.43
N GLN A 213 43.56 -12.25 0.44
CA GLN A 213 43.12 -12.94 1.66
C GLN A 213 42.55 -11.92 2.66
N VAL A 214 43.21 -10.77 2.79
CA VAL A 214 42.78 -9.66 3.65
C VAL A 214 41.40 -9.14 3.24
N ILE A 215 41.18 -8.91 1.94
CA ILE A 215 39.86 -8.52 1.41
C ILE A 215 38.81 -9.57 1.78
N SER A 216 39.10 -10.86 1.58
CA SER A 216 38.15 -11.93 1.87
C SER A 216 37.76 -11.98 3.35
N ASP A 217 38.71 -11.79 4.27
CA ASP A 217 38.44 -11.80 5.72
C ASP A 217 37.63 -10.56 6.16
N LEU A 218 38.02 -9.37 5.70
CA LEU A 218 37.33 -8.12 6.02
C LEU A 218 35.91 -8.09 5.45
N ALA A 219 35.74 -8.57 4.21
CA ALA A 219 34.44 -8.69 3.57
C ALA A 219 33.52 -9.67 4.31
N GLY A 220 34.05 -10.84 4.71
CA GLY A 220 33.30 -11.84 5.48
C GLY A 220 32.81 -11.32 6.83
N LYS A 221 33.54 -10.38 7.44
CA LYS A 221 33.20 -9.73 8.71
C LYS A 221 32.44 -8.40 8.55
N ASN A 222 32.21 -7.94 7.32
CA ASN A 222 31.60 -6.65 7.00
C ASN A 222 32.33 -5.44 7.63
N ILE A 223 33.66 -5.53 7.73
CA ILE A 223 34.50 -4.45 8.30
C ILE A 223 34.86 -3.47 7.19
N PRO A 224 34.50 -2.17 7.29
CA PRO A 224 34.86 -1.17 6.28
C PRO A 224 36.38 -1.01 6.18
N PHE A 225 36.91 -0.84 4.97
CA PHE A 225 38.35 -0.70 4.77
C PHE A 225 38.70 0.18 3.55
N VAL A 226 39.92 0.72 3.57
CA VAL A 226 40.52 1.45 2.46
C VAL A 226 41.97 1.04 2.26
N PHE A 227 42.33 0.70 1.02
CA PHE A 227 43.73 0.46 0.65
C PHE A 227 44.41 1.70 0.08
N THR A 228 45.65 1.91 0.47
CA THR A 228 46.63 2.78 -0.19
C THR A 228 47.75 1.90 -0.73
N VAL A 229 48.23 2.22 -1.94
CA VAL A 229 49.22 1.39 -2.64
C VAL A 229 50.46 2.22 -2.96
N HIS A 230 51.64 1.68 -2.67
CA HIS A 230 52.93 2.22 -3.09
C HIS A 230 53.77 1.16 -3.81
N ASP A 231 54.81 1.61 -4.52
CA ASP A 231 55.75 0.70 -5.17
C ASP A 231 56.69 0.05 -4.15
N ALA A 232 56.89 -1.27 -4.28
CA ALA A 232 57.74 -2.03 -3.37
C ALA A 232 59.20 -1.55 -3.40
N LYS A 233 59.76 -1.28 -2.22
CA LYS A 233 61.20 -1.02 -2.06
C LYS A 233 62.00 -2.32 -2.18
N LYS A 234 63.34 -2.22 -2.28
CA LYS A 234 64.25 -3.36 -2.54
C LYS A 234 64.09 -4.51 -1.55
N ASP A 235 63.74 -4.21 -0.30
CA ASP A 235 63.64 -5.17 0.80
C ASP A 235 62.18 -5.53 1.17
N GLU A 236 61.19 -5.01 0.42
CA GLU A 236 59.77 -5.27 0.67
C GLU A 236 59.24 -6.42 -0.20
N ARG A 237 58.41 -7.28 0.41
CA ARG A 237 57.64 -8.26 -0.36
C ARG A 237 56.56 -7.55 -1.16
N ARG A 238 56.27 -8.05 -2.36
CA ARG A 238 55.33 -7.45 -3.32
C ARG A 238 53.93 -8.05 -3.16
N GLY A 239 52.88 -7.22 -3.24
CA GLY A 239 51.49 -7.68 -3.19
C GLY A 239 50.99 -8.03 -1.79
N ILE A 240 51.64 -7.52 -0.75
CA ILE A 240 51.28 -7.75 0.65
C ILE A 240 50.92 -6.44 1.35
N VAL A 241 50.16 -6.54 2.43
CA VAL A 241 49.92 -5.42 3.35
C VAL A 241 51.18 -5.17 4.18
N VAL A 242 51.66 -3.94 4.20
CA VAL A 242 52.85 -3.52 4.96
C VAL A 242 52.48 -2.80 6.25
N SER A 243 51.35 -2.11 6.27
CA SER A 243 50.91 -1.35 7.43
C SER A 243 49.39 -1.35 7.51
N GLN A 244 48.89 -1.27 8.75
CA GLN A 244 47.48 -1.13 9.02
C GLN A 244 47.25 -0.10 10.12
N SER A 245 46.12 0.59 10.02
CA SER A 245 45.58 1.45 11.06
C SER A 245 44.08 1.22 11.14
N PRO A 246 43.49 0.94 12.31
CA PRO A 246 44.11 0.87 13.64
C PRO A 246 45.11 -0.30 13.84
N LYS A 247 45.99 -0.18 14.84
CA LYS A 247 47.05 -1.17 15.11
C LYS A 247 46.45 -2.54 15.50
N VAL A 248 47.22 -3.58 15.27
CA VAL A 248 46.91 -4.99 15.60
C VAL A 248 46.28 -5.14 16.98
N LYS A 249 45.22 -5.96 17.09
CA LYS A 249 44.51 -6.27 18.36
C LYS A 249 44.00 -5.04 19.09
N SER A 250 43.84 -3.92 18.39
CA SER A 250 43.12 -2.79 18.96
C SER A 250 41.64 -3.11 19.02
N ALA A 251 41.07 -2.83 20.19
CA ALA A 251 39.65 -2.75 20.40
C ALA A 251 39.14 -1.50 19.67
N VAL A 252 38.47 -1.66 18.52
CA VAL A 252 37.93 -0.52 17.76
C VAL A 252 36.40 -0.59 17.69
N SER A 253 35.76 0.58 17.65
CA SER A 253 34.30 0.63 17.50
C SER A 253 33.87 -0.01 16.19
N TYR A 254 32.78 -0.75 16.22
CA TYR A 254 32.16 -1.32 15.02
C TYR A 254 31.86 -0.22 13.98
N GLY A 255 32.21 -0.49 12.72
CA GLY A 255 32.13 0.49 11.62
C GLY A 255 33.37 1.38 11.44
N THR A 256 34.41 1.21 12.26
CA THR A 256 35.71 1.85 12.04
C THR A 256 36.28 1.41 10.68
N VAL A 257 36.72 2.37 9.88
CA VAL A 257 37.38 2.10 8.59
C VAL A 257 38.83 1.69 8.83
N VAL A 258 39.19 0.47 8.44
CA VAL A 258 40.57 -0.02 8.50
C VAL A 258 41.35 0.51 7.30
N GLN A 259 42.37 1.32 7.57
CA GLN A 259 43.29 1.83 6.58
C GLN A 259 44.45 0.84 6.41
N LEU A 260 44.62 0.34 5.20
CA LEU A 260 45.63 -0.66 4.86
C LEU A 260 46.58 -0.07 3.83
N GLU A 261 47.87 -0.16 4.08
CA GLU A 261 48.90 0.18 3.11
C GLU A 261 49.49 -1.12 2.55
N MET A 262 49.61 -1.21 1.23
CA MET A 262 50.14 -2.40 0.57
C MET A 262 51.14 -2.06 -0.53
N THR A 263 52.02 -3.02 -0.82
CA THR A 263 52.94 -2.92 -1.96
C THR A 263 52.29 -3.39 -3.25
N LYS A 264 52.56 -2.69 -4.35
CA LYS A 264 52.08 -3.07 -5.68
C LYS A 264 52.53 -4.51 -6.06
N PRO A 265 51.60 -5.41 -6.44
CA PRO A 265 51.96 -6.76 -6.88
C PRO A 265 52.67 -6.70 -8.24
N THR A 266 53.56 -7.66 -8.48
CA THR A 266 54.30 -7.78 -9.76
C THR A 266 53.94 -9.05 -10.51
N VAL A 267 53.42 -10.06 -9.81
CA VAL A 267 52.87 -11.27 -10.42
C VAL A 267 51.38 -11.04 -10.64
N LEU A 268 50.98 -10.77 -11.88
CA LEU A 268 49.60 -10.47 -12.24
C LEU A 268 48.89 -11.65 -12.93
N GLY A 269 49.65 -12.52 -13.60
CA GLY A 269 49.10 -13.49 -14.55
C GLY A 269 49.05 -12.93 -15.97
N LYS A 270 48.99 -13.81 -16.97
CA LYS A 270 48.98 -13.41 -18.39
C LYS A 270 47.72 -12.59 -18.68
N ASN A 271 47.87 -11.45 -19.37
CA ASN A 271 46.79 -10.52 -19.72
C ASN A 271 46.02 -9.90 -18.54
N ASN A 272 46.55 -9.97 -17.31
CA ASN A 272 45.93 -9.31 -16.16
C ASN A 272 46.58 -7.97 -15.87
N VAL A 273 45.76 -7.06 -15.34
CA VAL A 273 46.17 -5.74 -14.88
C VAL A 273 45.88 -5.61 -13.39
N PHE A 274 46.70 -4.80 -12.72
CA PHE A 274 46.48 -4.41 -11.33
C PHE A 274 45.93 -2.99 -11.29
N GLY A 275 44.88 -2.80 -10.50
CA GLY A 275 44.30 -1.49 -10.25
C GLY A 275 43.74 -1.38 -8.85
N VAL A 276 43.29 -0.18 -8.50
CA VAL A 276 42.61 0.11 -7.24
C VAL A 276 41.30 0.81 -7.56
N PHE A 277 40.19 0.18 -7.20
CA PHE A 277 38.88 0.79 -7.31
C PHE A 277 38.70 1.74 -6.14
N LYS A 278 38.46 3.03 -6.42
CA LYS A 278 38.23 4.05 -5.39
C LYS A 278 36.86 4.69 -5.63
N HIS A 279 36.03 4.70 -4.59
CA HIS A 279 34.74 5.36 -4.64
C HIS A 279 34.35 5.84 -3.24
N ILE A 280 33.57 6.91 -3.16
CA ILE A 280 32.99 7.38 -1.90
C ILE A 280 31.51 7.07 -1.95
N LEU A 281 31.09 6.08 -1.17
CA LEU A 281 29.70 5.70 -1.03
C LEU A 281 28.94 6.79 -0.26
N PRO A 282 27.69 7.08 -0.62
CA PRO A 282 26.82 7.90 0.21
C PRO A 282 26.79 7.38 1.66
N ASP A 283 26.69 8.28 2.63
CA ASP A 283 26.50 7.86 4.01
C ASP A 283 25.13 7.21 4.14
N TYR A 284 25.13 5.90 4.42
CA TYR A 284 23.90 5.16 4.55
C TYR A 284 23.46 5.14 6.01
N PRO A 285 22.16 5.29 6.26
CA PRO A 285 21.65 5.25 7.61
C PRO A 285 21.77 3.86 8.27
N ILE A 286 21.83 2.81 7.44
CA ILE A 286 22.05 1.41 7.80
C ILE A 286 23.11 0.83 6.88
N PHE A 287 23.73 -0.30 7.25
CA PHE A 287 24.62 -1.00 6.36
C PHE A 287 23.86 -1.52 5.12
N VAL A 288 24.43 -1.29 3.94
CA VAL A 288 23.86 -1.70 2.65
C VAL A 288 24.69 -2.79 2.01
N ASP A 289 24.05 -3.71 1.28
CA ASP A 289 24.78 -4.74 0.54
C ASP A 289 25.48 -4.11 -0.67
N ILE A 290 26.81 -4.23 -0.71
CA ILE A 290 27.64 -3.82 -1.84
C ILE A 290 28.28 -5.05 -2.49
N ARG A 291 28.43 -5.00 -3.82
CA ARG A 291 29.14 -6.01 -4.59
C ARG A 291 30.00 -5.35 -5.65
N LEU A 292 31.27 -5.72 -5.72
CA LEU A 292 32.21 -5.27 -6.73
C LEU A 292 32.56 -6.46 -7.62
N ASP A 293 32.23 -6.36 -8.91
CA ASP A 293 32.47 -7.41 -9.89
C ASP A 293 33.44 -6.94 -10.97
N ALA A 294 34.20 -7.88 -11.52
CA ALA A 294 34.96 -7.73 -12.75
C ALA A 294 34.22 -8.46 -13.87
N VAL A 295 33.79 -7.73 -14.90
CA VAL A 295 33.08 -8.27 -16.07
C VAL A 295 34.04 -8.23 -17.26
N SER A 296 34.41 -9.39 -17.79
CA SER A 296 35.37 -9.53 -18.90
C SER A 296 34.84 -10.49 -19.98
N SER A 297 35.56 -10.64 -21.09
CA SER A 297 35.25 -11.65 -22.10
C SER A 297 35.31 -13.09 -21.58
N GLU A 298 36.08 -13.34 -20.52
CA GLU A 298 36.19 -14.65 -19.85
C GLU A 298 35.02 -14.94 -18.89
N GLY A 299 34.18 -13.93 -18.60
CA GLY A 299 33.04 -14.02 -17.70
C GLY A 299 33.08 -12.98 -16.58
N THR A 300 32.18 -13.15 -15.61
CA THR A 300 32.04 -12.27 -14.44
C THR A 300 32.65 -12.92 -13.20
N ARG A 301 33.52 -12.18 -12.50
CA ARG A 301 34.13 -12.60 -11.24
C ARG A 301 33.87 -11.56 -10.15
N THR A 302 33.32 -12.00 -9.02
CA THR A 302 33.18 -11.13 -7.85
C THR A 302 34.52 -10.89 -7.16
N ILE A 303 34.86 -9.62 -6.97
CA ILE A 303 36.05 -9.16 -6.24
C ILE A 303 35.70 -8.99 -4.76
N LEU A 304 34.55 -8.37 -4.47
CA LEU A 304 34.10 -8.05 -3.11
C LEU A 304 32.59 -8.21 -3.01
N LYS A 305 32.11 -8.80 -1.90
CA LYS A 305 30.70 -8.78 -1.51
C LYS A 305 30.62 -8.64 -0.01
N MET A 306 30.03 -7.55 0.48
CA MET A 306 29.92 -7.27 1.92
C MET A 306 28.81 -6.25 2.20
N LYS A 307 28.49 -6.07 3.47
CA LYS A 307 27.66 -4.97 3.95
C LYS A 307 28.55 -3.76 4.28
N HIS A 308 28.16 -2.55 3.85
CA HIS A 308 28.95 -1.33 4.05
C HIS A 308 28.08 -0.17 4.60
N PRO A 309 28.57 0.64 5.57
CA PRO A 309 27.80 1.74 6.17
C PRO A 309 27.80 3.04 5.35
N GLY A 310 28.38 3.04 4.14
CA GLY A 310 28.74 4.27 3.42
C GLY A 310 30.17 4.75 3.69
N GLY A 311 30.58 5.85 3.07
CA GLY A 311 31.93 6.41 3.20
C GLY A 311 32.95 5.88 2.17
N PRO A 312 34.26 6.11 2.39
CA PRO A 312 35.29 5.79 1.40
C PRO A 312 35.49 4.27 1.25
N LEU A 313 35.59 3.83 0.01
CA LEU A 313 35.87 2.46 -0.39
C LEU A 313 37.09 2.46 -1.32
N SER A 314 38.13 1.71 -0.96
CA SER A 314 39.34 1.55 -1.79
C SER A 314 39.75 0.08 -1.84
N VAL A 315 39.54 -0.56 -2.99
CA VAL A 315 39.66 -2.02 -3.16
C VAL A 315 40.67 -2.33 -4.28
N PRO A 316 41.82 -2.92 -3.97
CA PRO A 316 42.79 -3.36 -4.96
C PRO A 316 42.29 -4.62 -5.66
N TYR A 317 42.57 -4.75 -6.95
CA TYR A 317 42.13 -5.88 -7.77
C TYR A 317 43.21 -6.31 -8.78
N ILE A 318 43.15 -7.58 -9.17
CA ILE A 318 43.89 -8.13 -10.31
C ILE A 318 42.87 -8.84 -11.20
N VAL A 319 42.68 -8.32 -12.41
CA VAL A 319 41.62 -8.76 -13.34
C VAL A 319 42.16 -8.76 -14.78
N PRO A 320 41.48 -9.43 -15.74
CA PRO A 320 41.82 -9.34 -17.15
C PRO A 320 41.87 -7.88 -17.65
N SER A 321 42.75 -7.58 -18.59
CA SER A 321 42.94 -6.23 -19.12
C SER A 321 41.69 -5.66 -19.80
N ASP A 322 40.84 -6.52 -20.36
CA ASP A 322 39.57 -6.17 -20.97
C ASP A 322 38.41 -6.05 -19.96
N ALA A 323 38.66 -6.28 -18.68
CA ALA A 323 37.62 -6.26 -17.67
C ALA A 323 37.10 -4.84 -17.37
N GLU A 324 35.81 -4.77 -17.10
CA GLU A 324 35.15 -3.62 -16.50
C GLU A 324 34.85 -3.91 -15.03
N ILE A 325 35.20 -2.98 -14.16
CA ILE A 325 34.90 -3.03 -12.74
C ILE A 325 33.55 -2.37 -12.50
N VAL A 326 32.63 -3.12 -11.92
CA VAL A 326 31.24 -2.70 -11.71
C VAL A 326 30.92 -2.78 -10.22
N LEU A 327 30.53 -1.65 -9.64
CA LEU A 327 30.01 -1.60 -8.28
C LEU A 327 28.49 -1.65 -8.31
N TYR A 328 27.93 -2.57 -7.54
CA TYR A 328 26.52 -2.70 -7.28
C TYR A 328 26.22 -2.31 -5.82
N ILE A 329 25.15 -1.55 -5.62
CA ILE A 329 24.55 -1.27 -4.31
C ILE A 329 23.11 -1.75 -4.37
N PHE A 330 22.67 -2.59 -3.43
CA PHE A 330 21.35 -3.24 -3.47
C PHE A 330 21.05 -3.91 -4.83
N ASP A 331 22.06 -4.58 -5.41
CA ASP A 331 22.01 -5.21 -6.73
C ASP A 331 21.71 -4.26 -7.91
N ARG A 332 21.77 -2.95 -7.71
CA ARG A 332 21.72 -1.94 -8.77
C ARG A 332 23.13 -1.49 -9.12
N GLU A 333 23.43 -1.43 -10.41
CA GLU A 333 24.69 -0.89 -10.90
C GLU A 333 24.78 0.61 -10.60
N GLU A 334 25.81 1.01 -9.87
CA GLU A 334 26.05 2.40 -9.50
C GLU A 334 27.15 3.03 -10.34
N ILE A 335 28.24 2.30 -10.54
CA ILE A 335 29.37 2.77 -11.33
C ILE A 335 30.04 1.60 -12.05
N ARG A 336 30.42 1.87 -13.30
CA ARG A 336 31.17 0.98 -14.17
C ARG A 336 32.37 1.73 -14.71
N GLN A 337 33.55 1.14 -14.58
CA GLN A 337 34.80 1.73 -15.08
C GLN A 337 35.73 0.67 -15.66
N SER A 338 36.51 1.04 -16.67
CA SER A 338 37.51 0.12 -17.24
C SER A 338 38.63 -0.18 -16.23
N ALA A 339 39.03 -1.45 -16.14
CA ALA A 339 40.18 -1.86 -15.32
C ALA A 339 41.51 -1.25 -15.79
N LEU A 340 41.59 -0.82 -17.06
CA LEU A 340 42.74 -0.14 -17.67
C LEU A 340 42.74 1.38 -17.46
N SER A 341 41.80 1.95 -16.71
CA SER A 341 41.71 3.39 -16.50
C SER A 341 43.05 3.96 -16.01
N LYS A 342 43.56 5.01 -16.69
CA LYS A 342 44.84 5.66 -16.38
C LYS A 342 44.83 6.14 -14.92
N GLN A 343 45.82 5.66 -14.15
CA GLN A 343 46.10 6.12 -12.79
C GLN A 343 46.41 7.62 -12.73
#